data_AF-A0A401Z9L4-F1
#
_entry.id   AF-A0A401Z9L4-F1
#
_cell.length_a   1.000
_cell.length_b   1.000
_cell.length_c   1.000
_cell.angle_alpha   90.00
_cell.angle_beta   90.00
_cell.angle_gamma   90.00
#
_symmetry.space_group_name_H-M   'P 1'
#
loop_
_entity.id
_entity.type
_entity.pdbx_description
1 polymer ?
#
loop_
_entity_poly.entity_id
_entity_poly.type
_entity_poly.pdbx_seq_one_letter_code
_entity_poly.pdbx_strand_id
1 'polypeptide(L)'
;MATTHKKFRWSSTSIVITLAFVLAIIVPFIAILSYTYAYSRPALINDSEQRLQNDAQTRVQLIDTYINERILDIETLAQVSSVQTFVIEPPQPTAAYKDDATHAEYALIAGIFRDKDYQTWTLFNTKGNMLLSYPVAPAKRGNTFIPTEVQSVMRGQTIISPVYYNPQLNEATIDLYSPITAPTAQPGKPGPIIGCIRATLSLNHIWNDIIQPDKGSNGSGSTAFILDANGVRIADASKQNIFTTVQPLNSTLVNTIAHERRYGTSSLPKVQANADIAHVLNTVTKTSSVMLQTQPTGTNEPYQVVALETKNPFLHWYYFVLSPVSTLTSVANQQLLATLGIALLEALVVGIIALFARQSLVRPILNAVDHLRSNSSMLGLLAQKQQQAAEEQMFVIGSSQERLQSVQYYTDATKIAIQRLNTISTQLSAKWEQHDERTVENAIQQLYAIIHYLENASKYQDNSNRKLSDVLNSATLTNEILHSGSISASEAAEQAQMIVMQLLSIIGKAN
;
A
#
# COMPACT_ATOMS: atom_id res chain seq x y z
N MET A 1 20.32 -56.78 -15.51
CA MET A 1 19.80 -55.40 -15.64
C MET A 1 18.81 -55.16 -14.51
N ALA A 2 19.21 -54.47 -13.45
CA ALA A 2 18.34 -54.06 -12.36
C ALA A 2 18.45 -52.55 -12.22
N THR A 3 17.42 -51.83 -12.64
CA THR A 3 17.34 -50.36 -12.59
C THR A 3 16.94 -49.93 -11.18
N THR A 4 17.93 -49.47 -10.40
CA THR A 4 17.72 -48.81 -9.11
C THR A 4 17.09 -47.43 -9.32
N HIS A 5 15.80 -47.31 -9.03
CA HIS A 5 15.11 -46.03 -8.89
C HIS A 5 15.64 -45.29 -7.66
N LYS A 6 16.53 -44.31 -7.86
CA LYS A 6 16.84 -43.28 -6.84
C LYS A 6 15.59 -42.44 -6.59
N LYS A 7 14.81 -42.78 -5.56
CA LYS A 7 13.76 -41.89 -5.01
C LYS A 7 14.45 -40.66 -4.42
N PHE A 8 14.37 -39.55 -5.16
CA PHE A 8 14.86 -38.24 -4.74
C PHE A 8 13.93 -37.71 -3.62
N ARG A 9 14.22 -38.05 -2.36
CA ARG A 9 13.53 -37.48 -1.19
C ARG A 9 14.10 -36.08 -0.92
N TRP A 10 13.58 -35.06 -1.60
CA TRP A 10 13.74 -33.67 -1.15
C TRP A 10 13.21 -33.59 0.29
N SER A 11 13.99 -33.04 1.22
CA SER A 11 13.60 -32.92 2.62
C SER A 11 12.43 -31.93 2.76
N SER A 12 11.24 -32.43 3.12
CA SER A 12 10.00 -31.64 3.22
C SER A 12 10.16 -30.40 4.12
N THR A 13 10.99 -30.50 5.15
CA THR A 13 11.21 -29.45 6.14
C THR A 13 11.82 -28.18 5.55
N SER A 14 12.75 -28.28 4.59
CA SER A 14 13.38 -27.09 3.99
C SER A 14 12.39 -26.33 3.11
N ILE A 15 11.47 -27.04 2.45
CA ILE A 15 10.42 -26.44 1.62
C ILE A 15 9.38 -25.78 2.52
N VAL A 16 8.95 -26.43 3.60
CA VAL A 16 7.96 -25.89 4.55
C VAL A 16 8.48 -24.62 5.23
N ILE A 17 9.73 -24.60 5.71
CA ILE A 17 10.32 -23.40 6.33
C ILE A 17 10.43 -22.26 5.31
N THR A 18 10.89 -22.57 4.08
CA THR A 18 10.97 -21.55 3.02
C THR A 18 9.59 -21.02 2.65
N LEU A 19 8.58 -21.89 2.56
CA LEU A 19 7.19 -21.51 2.29
C LEU A 19 6.60 -20.66 3.42
N ALA A 20 6.87 -20.98 4.69
CA ALA A 20 6.44 -20.21 5.83
C ALA A 20 7.03 -18.79 5.82
N PHE A 21 8.33 -18.65 5.52
CA PHE A 21 8.96 -17.33 5.34
C PHE A 21 8.38 -16.56 4.15
N VAL A 22 8.15 -17.23 3.02
CA VAL A 22 7.54 -16.61 1.84
C VAL A 22 6.13 -16.13 2.16
N LEU A 23 5.31 -16.93 2.83
CA LEU A 23 3.96 -16.54 3.26
C LEU A 23 3.99 -15.38 4.26
N ALA A 24 4.94 -15.37 5.20
CA ALA A 24 5.11 -14.28 6.16
C ALA A 24 5.44 -12.93 5.50
N ILE A 25 6.02 -12.92 4.30
CA ILE A 25 6.27 -11.70 3.51
C ILE A 25 5.05 -11.37 2.63
N ILE A 26 4.55 -12.36 1.91
CA ILE A 26 3.51 -12.16 0.88
C ILE A 26 2.19 -11.74 1.52
N VAL A 27 1.81 -12.33 2.66
CA VAL A 27 0.49 -12.06 3.27
C VAL A 27 0.37 -10.60 3.74
N PRO A 28 1.29 -10.04 4.55
CA PRO A 28 1.25 -8.62 4.91
C PRO A 28 1.33 -7.71 3.70
N PHE A 29 2.14 -8.05 2.70
CA PHE A 29 2.26 -7.26 1.48
C PHE A 29 0.95 -7.19 0.68
N ILE A 30 0.31 -8.34 0.45
CA ILE A 30 -1.00 -8.38 -0.21
C ILE A 30 -2.03 -7.62 0.62
N ALA A 31 -1.98 -7.71 1.95
CA ALA A 31 -2.89 -6.96 2.82
C ALA A 31 -2.70 -5.44 2.68
N ILE A 32 -1.45 -4.95 2.68
CA ILE A 32 -1.14 -3.51 2.48
C ILE A 32 -1.56 -3.04 1.09
N LEU A 33 -1.27 -3.81 0.04
CA LEU A 33 -1.70 -3.47 -1.32
C LEU A 33 -3.21 -3.45 -1.45
N SER A 34 -3.89 -4.44 -0.90
CA SER A 34 -5.36 -4.52 -0.90
C SER A 34 -5.95 -3.34 -0.14
N TYR A 35 -5.40 -3.00 1.02
CA TYR A 35 -5.83 -1.83 1.80
C TYR A 35 -5.60 -0.52 1.03
N THR A 36 -4.42 -0.34 0.43
CA THR A 36 -4.07 0.84 -0.36
C THR A 36 -5.02 1.00 -1.55
N TYR A 37 -5.30 -0.09 -2.24
CA TYR A 37 -6.19 -0.10 -3.41
C TYR A 37 -7.66 0.12 -3.03
N ALA A 38 -8.13 -0.51 -1.96
CA ALA A 38 -9.54 -0.46 -1.55
C ALA A 38 -9.90 0.82 -0.76
N TYR A 39 -8.97 1.41 -0.02
CA TYR A 39 -9.24 2.54 0.87
C TYR A 39 -8.43 3.79 0.53
N SER A 40 -7.10 3.70 0.54
CA SER A 40 -6.25 4.90 0.39
C SER A 40 -6.38 5.55 -0.99
N ARG A 41 -6.40 4.76 -2.06
CA ARG A 41 -6.52 5.29 -3.43
C ARG A 41 -7.86 5.98 -3.66
N PRO A 42 -9.03 5.37 -3.35
CA PRO A 42 -10.31 6.06 -3.43
C PRO A 42 -10.37 7.32 -2.55
N ALA A 43 -9.82 7.28 -1.33
CA ALA A 43 -9.80 8.45 -0.45
C ALA A 43 -8.99 9.62 -1.04
N LEU A 44 -7.83 9.36 -1.65
CA LEU A 44 -7.01 10.39 -2.31
C LEU A 44 -7.67 10.95 -3.57
N ILE A 45 -8.37 10.10 -4.34
CA ILE A 45 -9.14 10.55 -5.50
C ILE A 45 -10.30 11.43 -5.05
N ASN A 46 -11.04 11.00 -4.02
CA ASN A 46 -12.15 11.75 -3.46
C ASN A 46 -11.70 13.10 -2.86
N ASP A 47 -10.56 13.16 -2.18
CA ASP A 47 -9.97 14.45 -1.71
C ASP A 47 -9.66 15.37 -2.90
N SER A 48 -9.11 14.84 -3.99
CA SER A 48 -8.80 15.62 -5.19
C SER A 48 -10.07 16.12 -5.91
N GLU A 49 -11.10 15.28 -6.00
CA GLU A 49 -12.43 15.64 -6.53
C GLU A 49 -13.13 16.69 -5.65
N GLN A 50 -13.04 16.55 -4.33
CA GLN A 50 -13.60 17.52 -3.38
C GLN A 50 -12.88 18.87 -3.47
N ARG A 51 -11.56 18.88 -3.66
CA ARG A 51 -10.81 20.13 -3.91
C ARG A 51 -11.27 20.82 -5.18
N LEU A 52 -11.43 20.06 -6.27
CA LEU A 52 -11.95 20.57 -7.54
C LEU A 52 -13.36 21.19 -7.37
N GLN A 53 -14.21 20.55 -6.56
CA GLN A 53 -15.55 21.04 -6.25
C GLN A 53 -15.54 22.30 -5.38
N ASN A 54 -14.70 22.33 -4.34
CA ASN A 54 -14.57 23.49 -3.46
C ASN A 54 -14.01 24.71 -4.21
N ASP A 55 -13.05 24.48 -5.10
CA ASP A 55 -12.51 25.53 -5.97
C ASP A 55 -13.63 26.10 -6.85
N ALA A 56 -14.40 25.23 -7.52
CA ALA A 56 -15.53 25.66 -8.34
C ALA A 56 -16.60 26.45 -7.56
N GLN A 57 -16.93 26.01 -6.33
CA GLN A 57 -17.83 26.75 -5.45
C GLN A 57 -17.27 28.13 -5.09
N THR A 58 -15.98 28.22 -4.77
CA THR A 58 -15.30 29.48 -4.46
C THR A 58 -15.36 30.44 -5.64
N ARG A 59 -15.11 29.95 -6.86
CA ARG A 59 -15.16 30.76 -8.09
C ARG A 59 -16.56 31.26 -8.41
N VAL A 60 -17.57 30.40 -8.29
CA VAL A 60 -18.97 30.83 -8.45
C VAL A 60 -19.35 31.87 -7.41
N GLN A 61 -18.94 31.70 -6.15
CA GLN A 61 -19.19 32.69 -5.11
C GLN A 61 -18.53 34.04 -5.42
N LEU A 62 -17.29 34.05 -5.94
CA LEU A 62 -16.63 35.28 -6.36
C LEU A 62 -17.39 35.98 -7.50
N ILE A 63 -17.86 35.22 -8.50
CA ILE A 63 -18.70 35.75 -9.59
C ILE A 63 -20.00 36.33 -9.04
N ASP A 64 -20.70 35.57 -8.19
CA ASP A 64 -21.98 35.99 -7.61
C ASP A 64 -21.82 37.26 -6.75
N THR A 65 -20.80 37.32 -5.91
CA THR A 65 -20.49 38.51 -5.09
C THR A 65 -20.17 39.71 -5.98
N TYR A 66 -19.29 39.54 -6.97
CA TYR A 66 -18.93 40.62 -7.88
C TYR A 66 -20.16 41.18 -8.61
N ILE A 67 -20.99 40.33 -9.20
CA ILE A 67 -22.18 40.75 -9.94
C ILE A 67 -23.23 41.37 -9.01
N ASN A 68 -23.43 40.82 -7.80
CA ASN A 68 -24.32 41.41 -6.81
C ASN A 68 -23.90 42.82 -6.41
N GLU A 69 -22.60 43.06 -6.20
CA GLU A 69 -22.11 44.42 -5.95
C GLU A 69 -22.43 45.34 -7.12
N ARG A 70 -22.22 44.91 -8.37
CA ARG A 70 -22.52 45.75 -9.54
C ARG A 70 -24.01 46.04 -9.70
N ILE A 71 -24.88 45.12 -9.30
CA ILE A 71 -26.33 45.32 -9.23
C ILE A 71 -26.67 46.38 -8.18
N LEU A 72 -26.09 46.27 -6.98
CA LEU A 72 -26.31 47.26 -5.91
C LEU A 72 -25.83 48.64 -6.33
N ASP A 73 -24.75 48.73 -7.10
CA ASP A 73 -24.22 49.99 -7.63
C ASP A 73 -25.24 50.67 -8.54
N ILE A 74 -25.79 49.94 -9.52
CA ILE A 74 -26.75 50.50 -10.47
C ILE A 74 -28.09 50.83 -9.81
N GLU A 75 -28.54 50.01 -8.87
CA GLU A 75 -29.76 50.28 -8.09
C GLU A 75 -29.58 51.51 -7.19
N THR A 76 -28.41 51.68 -6.58
CA THR A 76 -28.09 52.87 -5.77
C THR A 76 -28.10 54.13 -6.63
N LEU A 77 -27.42 54.11 -7.78
CA LEU A 77 -27.38 55.27 -8.68
C LEU A 77 -28.75 55.60 -9.26
N ALA A 78 -29.61 54.61 -9.51
CA ALA A 78 -30.99 54.82 -9.96
C ALA A 78 -31.86 55.57 -8.93
N GLN A 79 -31.46 55.56 -7.66
CA GLN A 79 -32.17 56.20 -6.55
C GLN A 79 -31.59 57.56 -6.15
N VAL A 80 -30.52 58.02 -6.81
CA VAL A 80 -29.93 59.34 -6.54
C VAL A 80 -30.89 60.45 -7.00
N SER A 81 -31.16 61.43 -6.12
CA SER A 81 -32.15 62.47 -6.39
C SER A 81 -31.82 63.32 -7.62
N SER A 82 -30.54 63.65 -7.87
CA SER A 82 -30.16 64.40 -9.08
C SER A 82 -30.45 63.62 -10.37
N VAL A 83 -30.27 62.30 -10.36
CA VAL A 83 -30.64 61.41 -11.47
C VAL A 83 -32.16 61.41 -11.67
N GLN A 84 -32.92 61.28 -10.59
CA GLN A 84 -34.38 61.26 -10.66
C GLN A 84 -34.96 62.58 -11.18
N THR A 85 -34.51 63.74 -10.64
CA THR A 85 -34.96 65.07 -11.08
C THR A 85 -34.67 65.28 -12.56
N PHE A 86 -33.44 65.01 -13.00
CA PHE A 86 -33.05 65.18 -14.40
C PHE A 86 -33.86 64.31 -15.36
N VAL A 87 -34.18 63.07 -14.99
CA VAL A 87 -34.91 62.12 -15.85
C VAL A 87 -36.40 62.44 -15.93
N ILE A 88 -36.99 63.06 -14.91
CA ILE A 88 -38.39 63.51 -14.93
C ILE A 88 -38.59 64.66 -15.92
N GLU A 89 -37.61 65.57 -16.01
CA GLU A 89 -37.75 66.77 -16.81
C GLU A 89 -37.62 66.49 -18.32
N PRO A 90 -38.56 66.97 -19.15
CA PRO A 90 -38.38 66.92 -20.60
C PRO A 90 -37.18 67.79 -21.00
N PRO A 91 -36.37 67.39 -22.01
CA PRO A 91 -35.23 68.18 -22.44
C PRO A 91 -35.62 69.60 -22.85
N GLN A 92 -35.04 70.61 -22.17
CA GLN A 92 -35.26 72.02 -22.47
C GLN A 92 -33.94 72.82 -22.46
N PRO A 93 -33.79 73.86 -23.29
CA PRO A 93 -32.59 74.70 -23.31
C PRO A 93 -32.58 75.75 -22.19
N THR A 94 -32.95 75.37 -20.95
CA THR A 94 -32.99 76.26 -19.79
C THR A 94 -31.72 76.12 -18.95
N ALA A 95 -31.41 77.13 -18.13
CA ALA A 95 -30.29 77.04 -17.19
C ALA A 95 -30.52 75.97 -16.11
N ALA A 96 -31.77 75.83 -15.63
CA ALA A 96 -32.16 74.80 -14.67
C ALA A 96 -31.91 73.38 -15.20
N TYR A 97 -32.36 73.08 -16.43
CA TYR A 97 -32.15 71.77 -17.03
C TYR A 97 -30.65 71.44 -17.22
N LYS A 98 -29.82 72.43 -17.57
CA LYS A 98 -28.36 72.26 -17.65
C LYS A 98 -27.73 71.99 -16.28
N ASP A 99 -28.24 72.63 -15.24
CA ASP A 99 -27.79 72.41 -13.86
C ASP A 99 -28.16 70.99 -13.40
N ASP A 100 -29.40 70.55 -13.63
CA ASP A 100 -29.83 69.18 -13.33
C ASP A 100 -29.03 68.13 -14.12
N ALA A 101 -28.75 68.40 -15.40
CA ALA A 101 -27.90 67.55 -16.23
C ALA A 101 -26.49 67.40 -15.65
N THR A 102 -25.91 68.50 -15.18
CA THR A 102 -24.57 68.51 -14.56
C THR A 102 -24.55 67.70 -13.27
N HIS A 103 -25.56 67.84 -12.41
CA HIS A 103 -25.67 67.07 -11.17
C HIS A 103 -25.96 65.58 -11.41
N ALA A 104 -26.72 65.24 -12.46
CA ALA A 104 -26.90 63.86 -12.89
C ALA A 104 -25.60 63.28 -13.46
N GLU A 105 -24.82 64.07 -14.21
CA GLU A 105 -23.52 63.67 -14.73
C GLU A 105 -22.52 63.35 -13.60
N TYR A 106 -22.47 64.15 -12.53
CA TYR A 106 -21.63 63.84 -11.36
C TYR A 106 -21.99 62.49 -10.73
N ALA A 107 -23.26 62.09 -10.74
CA ALA A 107 -23.65 60.75 -10.28
C ALA A 107 -23.11 59.65 -11.20
N LEU A 108 -23.16 59.85 -12.53
CA LEU A 108 -22.59 58.90 -13.49
C LEU A 108 -21.06 58.80 -13.38
N ILE A 109 -20.39 59.94 -13.16
CA ILE A 109 -18.96 60.03 -12.89
C ILE A 109 -18.60 59.22 -11.63
N ALA A 110 -19.36 59.37 -10.55
CA ALA A 110 -19.16 58.59 -9.34
C ALA A 110 -19.32 57.07 -9.60
N GLY A 111 -20.25 56.69 -10.49
CA GLY A 111 -20.40 55.30 -10.95
C GLY A 111 -19.15 54.75 -11.65
N ILE A 112 -18.51 55.54 -12.53
CA ILE A 112 -17.24 55.15 -13.17
C ILE A 112 -16.10 55.04 -12.15
N PHE A 113 -16.01 55.96 -11.19
CA PHE A 113 -14.94 55.92 -10.18
C PHE A 113 -15.09 54.78 -9.18
N ARG A 114 -16.28 54.19 -9.05
CA ARG A 114 -16.53 53.05 -8.17
C ARG A 114 -15.83 51.79 -8.65
N ASP A 115 -15.72 51.60 -9.96
CA ASP A 115 -14.96 50.50 -10.55
C ASP A 115 -14.46 50.81 -11.96
N LYS A 116 -13.19 50.52 -12.18
CA LYS A 116 -12.50 50.67 -13.47
C LYS A 116 -13.09 49.82 -14.60
N ASP A 117 -13.83 48.75 -14.29
CA ASP A 117 -14.43 47.86 -15.28
C ASP A 117 -15.76 48.42 -15.82
N TYR A 118 -16.30 49.51 -15.26
CA TYR A 118 -17.39 50.24 -15.91
C TYR A 118 -16.88 51.03 -17.11
N GLN A 119 -17.42 50.73 -18.30
CA GLN A 119 -17.09 51.45 -19.54
C GLN A 119 -17.92 52.73 -19.70
N THR A 120 -19.21 52.66 -19.37
CA THR A 120 -20.11 53.80 -19.48
C THR A 120 -21.37 53.61 -18.63
N TRP A 121 -21.88 54.71 -18.11
CA TRP A 121 -23.21 54.83 -17.53
C TRP A 121 -24.11 55.67 -18.42
N THR A 122 -25.40 55.35 -18.48
CA THR A 122 -26.34 56.04 -19.38
C THR A 122 -27.74 56.10 -18.77
N LEU A 123 -28.38 57.26 -18.91
CA LEU A 123 -29.76 57.50 -18.53
C LEU A 123 -30.66 57.49 -19.76
N PHE A 124 -31.80 56.79 -19.66
CA PHE A 124 -32.82 56.73 -20.70
C PHE A 124 -34.17 57.15 -20.14
N ASN A 125 -35.00 57.78 -20.98
CA ASN A 125 -36.41 57.96 -20.65
C ASN A 125 -37.23 56.67 -20.84
N THR A 126 -38.50 56.71 -20.48
CA THR A 126 -39.45 55.57 -20.62
C THR A 126 -39.65 55.08 -22.05
N LYS A 127 -39.28 55.88 -23.06
CA LYS A 127 -39.32 55.49 -24.49
C LYS A 127 -38.01 54.84 -24.96
N GLY A 128 -37.01 54.73 -24.09
CA GLY A 128 -35.69 54.21 -24.40
C GLY A 128 -34.80 55.17 -25.19
N ASN A 129 -35.13 56.46 -25.23
CA ASN A 129 -34.25 57.48 -25.80
C ASN A 129 -33.18 57.85 -24.77
N MET A 130 -31.94 57.93 -25.22
CA MET A 130 -30.80 58.36 -24.41
C MET A 130 -30.97 59.83 -24.00
N LEU A 131 -30.82 60.11 -22.71
CA LEU A 131 -30.87 61.46 -22.13
C LEU A 131 -29.46 61.98 -21.83
N LEU A 132 -28.65 61.16 -21.16
CA LEU A 132 -27.30 61.51 -20.72
C LEU A 132 -26.42 60.26 -20.64
N SER A 133 -25.13 60.39 -20.93
CA SER A 133 -24.16 59.29 -20.84
C SER A 133 -22.80 59.83 -20.41
N TYR A 134 -22.06 59.03 -19.63
CA TYR A 134 -20.68 59.34 -19.25
C TYR A 134 -19.84 58.05 -19.18
N PRO A 135 -18.58 58.06 -19.64
CA PRO A 135 -17.87 59.17 -20.29
C PRO A 135 -18.19 59.30 -21.78
N VAL A 136 -18.77 58.27 -22.39
CA VAL A 136 -19.07 58.20 -23.83
C VAL A 136 -20.49 57.67 -24.05
N ALA A 137 -21.06 57.90 -25.23
CA ALA A 137 -22.34 57.29 -25.56
C ALA A 137 -22.19 55.77 -25.66
N PRO A 138 -23.15 54.97 -25.15
CA PRO A 138 -23.06 53.52 -25.21
C PRO A 138 -23.22 53.02 -26.63
N ALA A 139 -22.61 51.87 -26.93
CA ALA A 139 -22.88 51.18 -28.17
C ALA A 139 -24.35 50.72 -28.22
N LYS A 140 -24.96 50.84 -29.41
CA LYS A 140 -26.24 50.19 -29.71
C LYS A 140 -26.05 48.68 -29.75
N ARG A 141 -27.08 47.95 -29.33
CA ARG A 141 -27.17 46.49 -29.45
C ARG A 141 -28.11 46.21 -30.63
N GLY A 142 -27.53 45.91 -31.79
CA GLY A 142 -28.25 45.99 -33.07
C GLY A 142 -28.65 47.43 -33.39
N ASN A 143 -29.94 47.69 -33.54
CA ASN A 143 -30.47 49.02 -33.90
C ASN A 143 -30.98 49.84 -32.70
N THR A 144 -31.01 49.28 -31.49
CA THR A 144 -31.58 49.93 -30.31
C THR A 144 -30.55 50.09 -29.18
N PHE A 145 -30.79 51.02 -28.26
CA PHE A 145 -30.00 51.12 -27.02
C PHE A 145 -30.51 50.21 -25.91
N ILE A 146 -31.80 49.87 -25.98
CA ILE A 146 -32.52 48.99 -25.07
C ILE A 146 -33.11 47.86 -25.92
N PRO A 147 -32.51 46.65 -25.91
CA PRO A 147 -33.07 45.48 -26.57
C PRO A 147 -34.48 45.13 -26.09
N THR A 148 -35.26 44.46 -26.94
CA THR A 148 -36.64 44.04 -26.59
C THR A 148 -36.67 43.13 -25.36
N GLU A 149 -35.68 42.26 -25.22
CA GLU A 149 -35.52 41.32 -24.10
C GLU A 149 -35.33 42.01 -22.73
N VAL A 150 -34.87 43.26 -22.70
CA VAL A 150 -34.66 44.02 -21.44
C VAL A 150 -35.78 45.03 -21.18
N GLN A 151 -36.86 45.06 -21.99
CA GLN A 151 -37.98 45.99 -21.78
C GLN A 151 -38.73 45.78 -20.46
N SER A 152 -38.57 44.63 -19.79
CA SER A 152 -39.07 44.42 -18.42
C SER A 152 -38.48 45.39 -17.40
N VAL A 153 -37.37 46.08 -17.71
CA VAL A 153 -36.87 47.18 -16.86
C VAL A 153 -37.92 48.28 -16.70
N MET A 154 -38.70 48.55 -17.75
CA MET A 154 -39.80 49.52 -17.70
C MET A 154 -41.01 49.01 -16.90
N ARG A 155 -40.96 47.76 -16.42
CA ARG A 155 -41.92 47.15 -15.49
C ARG A 155 -41.35 47.00 -14.07
N GLY A 156 -40.18 47.60 -13.81
CA GLY A 156 -39.60 47.69 -12.47
C GLY A 156 -38.61 46.58 -12.14
N GLN A 157 -38.14 45.82 -13.14
CA GLN A 157 -37.20 44.72 -12.93
C GLN A 157 -35.77 45.12 -13.30
N THR A 158 -34.82 44.94 -12.39
CA THR A 158 -33.40 44.97 -12.73
C THR A 158 -33.05 43.79 -13.63
N ILE A 159 -32.28 44.01 -14.70
CA ILE A 159 -31.96 42.97 -15.70
C ILE A 159 -30.50 43.08 -16.11
N ILE A 160 -29.86 41.93 -16.33
CA ILE A 160 -28.55 41.81 -16.94
C ILE A 160 -28.72 41.33 -18.39
N SER A 161 -28.08 42.00 -19.34
CA SER A 161 -28.10 41.56 -20.73
C SER A 161 -27.28 40.28 -20.94
N PRO A 162 -27.46 39.61 -22.08
CA PRO A 162 -26.47 38.66 -22.59
C PRO A 162 -25.09 39.31 -22.75
N VAL A 163 -24.06 38.46 -22.92
CA VAL A 163 -22.69 38.92 -23.16
C VAL A 163 -22.55 39.44 -24.58
N TYR A 164 -22.02 40.65 -24.71
CA TYR A 164 -21.65 41.27 -25.97
C TYR A 164 -20.14 41.31 -26.12
N TYR A 165 -19.63 41.15 -27.34
CA TYR A 165 -18.19 41.27 -27.64
C TYR A 165 -17.92 42.37 -28.65
N ASN A 166 -16.96 43.21 -28.32
CA ASN A 166 -16.44 44.25 -29.18
C ASN A 166 -15.08 43.78 -29.76
N PRO A 167 -15.00 43.41 -31.05
CA PRO A 167 -13.77 42.91 -31.66
C PRO A 167 -12.72 44.02 -31.86
N GLN A 168 -13.11 45.29 -31.91
CA GLN A 168 -12.17 46.41 -32.00
C GLN A 168 -11.43 46.62 -30.68
N LEU A 169 -12.13 46.51 -29.56
CA LEU A 169 -11.53 46.62 -28.22
C LEU A 169 -11.00 45.28 -27.71
N ASN A 170 -11.39 44.17 -28.33
CA ASN A 170 -11.17 42.81 -27.83
C ASN A 170 -11.70 42.64 -26.39
N GLU A 171 -12.89 43.19 -26.14
CA GLU A 171 -13.51 43.19 -24.82
C GLU A 171 -14.93 42.66 -24.88
N ALA A 172 -15.27 41.86 -23.88
CA ALA A 172 -16.61 41.39 -23.65
C ALA A 172 -17.27 42.19 -22.53
N THR A 173 -18.55 42.48 -22.71
CA THR A 173 -19.32 43.36 -21.83
C THR A 173 -20.69 42.78 -21.55
N ILE A 174 -21.25 43.12 -20.40
CA ILE A 174 -22.68 43.01 -20.13
C ILE A 174 -23.24 44.41 -19.88
N ASP A 175 -24.53 44.58 -20.15
CA ASP A 175 -25.27 45.76 -19.77
C ASP A 175 -26.16 45.43 -18.58
N LEU A 176 -25.99 46.17 -17.49
CA LEU A 176 -26.87 46.16 -16.33
C LEU A 176 -27.94 47.23 -16.57
N TYR A 177 -29.21 46.90 -16.39
CA TYR A 177 -30.33 47.84 -16.50
C TYR A 177 -31.10 47.87 -15.17
N SER A 178 -31.37 49.07 -14.66
CA SER A 178 -32.23 49.27 -13.48
C SER A 178 -33.29 50.33 -13.75
N PRO A 179 -34.54 50.15 -13.26
CA PRO A 179 -35.57 51.17 -13.34
C PRO A 179 -35.19 52.40 -12.51
N ILE A 180 -35.51 53.58 -13.04
CA ILE A 180 -35.48 54.83 -12.28
C ILE A 180 -36.92 55.15 -11.90
N THR A 181 -37.19 55.28 -10.61
CA THR A 181 -38.52 55.61 -10.07
C THR A 181 -38.56 57.05 -9.60
N ALA A 182 -39.70 57.72 -9.77
CA ALA A 182 -39.88 59.07 -9.23
C ALA A 182 -39.76 59.06 -7.69
N PRO A 183 -39.29 60.16 -7.07
CA PRO A 183 -39.32 60.32 -5.62
C PRO A 183 -40.75 60.15 -5.10
N THR A 184 -40.88 59.48 -3.97
CA THR A 184 -42.17 59.21 -3.32
C THR A 184 -42.16 59.71 -1.89
N ALA A 185 -43.27 60.31 -1.46
CA ALA A 185 -43.45 60.70 -0.06
C ALA A 185 -43.78 59.50 0.85
N GLN A 186 -44.07 58.32 0.28
CA GLN A 186 -44.41 57.11 1.05
C GLN A 186 -43.17 56.24 1.26
N PRO A 187 -42.67 56.09 2.50
CA PRO A 187 -41.53 55.23 2.79
C PRO A 187 -41.79 53.79 2.33
N GLY A 188 -40.83 53.18 1.64
CA GLY A 188 -40.89 51.77 1.24
C GLY A 188 -41.78 51.44 0.04
N LYS A 189 -42.38 52.43 -0.64
CA LYS A 189 -43.12 52.19 -1.89
C LYS A 189 -42.43 52.88 -3.07
N PRO A 190 -42.00 52.15 -4.11
CA PRO A 190 -41.41 52.78 -5.29
C PRO A 190 -42.41 53.70 -5.98
N GLY A 191 -41.96 54.88 -6.42
CA GLY A 191 -42.75 55.77 -7.26
C GLY A 191 -42.95 55.20 -8.68
N PRO A 192 -43.71 55.90 -9.55
CA PRO A 192 -43.83 55.51 -10.95
C PRO A 192 -42.47 55.47 -11.64
N ILE A 193 -42.30 54.56 -12.61
CA ILE A 193 -41.09 54.45 -13.40
C ILE A 193 -41.02 55.62 -14.38
N ILE A 194 -39.92 56.37 -14.33
CA ILE A 194 -39.68 57.59 -15.10
C ILE A 194 -38.58 57.41 -16.16
N GLY A 195 -37.83 56.31 -16.07
CA GLY A 195 -36.80 55.96 -17.03
C GLY A 195 -36.05 54.71 -16.61
N CYS A 196 -34.90 54.46 -17.21
CA CYS A 196 -33.98 53.44 -16.77
C CYS A 196 -32.53 53.93 -16.86
N ILE A 197 -31.70 53.42 -15.96
CA ILE A 197 -30.24 53.58 -16.02
C ILE A 197 -29.64 52.31 -16.62
N ARG A 198 -28.57 52.47 -17.40
CA ARG A 198 -27.73 51.38 -17.91
C ARG A 198 -26.30 51.59 -17.46
N ALA A 199 -25.64 50.53 -16.99
CA ALA A 199 -24.20 50.48 -16.84
C ALA A 199 -23.64 49.42 -17.79
N THR A 200 -22.68 49.80 -18.64
CA THR A 200 -21.93 48.84 -19.47
C THR A 200 -20.71 48.40 -18.69
N LEU A 201 -20.68 47.13 -18.30
CA LEU A 201 -19.64 46.53 -17.47
C LEU A 201 -18.74 45.64 -18.33
N SER A 202 -17.44 45.86 -18.27
CA SER A 202 -16.44 44.95 -18.81
C SER A 202 -16.39 43.67 -17.97
N LEU A 203 -16.28 42.54 -18.66
CA LEU A 203 -16.10 41.25 -18.01
C LEU A 203 -14.63 40.90 -17.78
N ASN A 204 -13.71 41.85 -18.00
CA ASN A 204 -12.27 41.66 -17.81
C ASN A 204 -11.91 41.10 -16.43
N HIS A 205 -12.55 41.57 -15.36
CA HIS A 205 -12.34 41.01 -14.01
C HIS A 205 -12.67 39.51 -13.96
N ILE A 206 -13.85 39.12 -14.44
CA ILE A 206 -14.27 37.70 -14.46
C ILE A 206 -13.30 36.87 -15.31
N TRP A 207 -12.90 37.37 -16.48
CA TRP A 207 -11.96 36.65 -17.33
C TRP A 207 -10.57 36.53 -16.71
N ASN A 208 -9.95 37.66 -16.39
CA ASN A 208 -8.52 37.73 -16.09
C ASN A 208 -8.21 37.37 -14.64
N ASP A 209 -9.14 37.66 -13.72
CA ASP A 209 -8.90 37.51 -12.29
C ASP A 209 -9.61 36.27 -11.71
N ILE A 210 -10.64 35.75 -12.38
CA ILE A 210 -11.36 34.54 -11.95
C ILE A 210 -11.03 33.34 -12.85
N ILE A 211 -11.25 33.42 -14.16
CA ILE A 211 -11.15 32.26 -15.07
C ILE A 211 -9.72 31.94 -15.52
N GLN A 212 -8.94 32.94 -15.94
CA GLN A 212 -7.57 32.74 -16.42
C GLN A 212 -6.64 32.11 -15.37
N PRO A 213 -6.69 32.49 -14.08
CA PRO A 213 -5.86 31.88 -13.05
C PRO A 213 -6.17 30.39 -12.82
N ASP A 214 -7.36 29.91 -13.19
CA ASP A 214 -7.73 28.51 -12.99
C ASP A 214 -7.04 27.55 -13.98
N LYS A 215 -6.39 28.08 -15.01
CA LYS A 215 -5.54 27.29 -15.90
C LYS A 215 -4.36 26.72 -15.13
N GLY A 216 -4.35 25.41 -14.91
CA GLY A 216 -3.31 24.71 -14.17
C GLY A 216 -3.48 24.72 -12.65
N SER A 217 -4.48 25.43 -12.09
CA SER A 217 -4.69 25.54 -10.64
C SER A 217 -5.11 24.21 -10.00
N ASN A 218 -5.85 23.38 -10.74
CA ASN A 218 -6.23 22.03 -10.31
C ASN A 218 -5.31 20.95 -10.90
N GLY A 219 -4.03 21.30 -11.06
CA GLY A 219 -2.96 20.46 -11.60
C GLY A 219 -2.74 20.64 -13.11
N SER A 220 -1.66 20.03 -13.62
CA SER A 220 -1.26 20.19 -15.03
C SER A 220 -2.39 19.80 -15.99
N GLY A 221 -2.62 20.65 -17.00
CA GLY A 221 -3.67 20.46 -17.99
C GLY A 221 -5.09 20.83 -17.53
N SER A 222 -5.28 21.24 -16.27
CA SER A 222 -6.57 21.76 -15.80
C SER A 222 -6.92 23.11 -16.41
N THR A 223 -8.22 23.37 -16.58
CA THR A 223 -8.75 24.59 -17.18
C THR A 223 -10.15 24.88 -16.67
N ALA A 224 -10.61 26.11 -16.83
CA ALA A 224 -11.99 26.51 -16.51
C ALA A 224 -12.61 27.33 -17.64
N PHE A 225 -13.94 27.35 -17.69
CA PHE A 225 -14.74 28.17 -18.60
C PHE A 225 -16.14 28.42 -18.03
N ILE A 226 -16.84 29.41 -18.59
CA ILE A 226 -18.23 29.74 -18.26
C ILE A 226 -19.09 29.59 -19.51
N LEU A 227 -20.25 28.93 -19.35
CA LEU A 227 -21.33 28.93 -20.34
C LEU A 227 -22.46 29.86 -19.91
N ASP A 228 -23.11 30.50 -20.88
CA ASP A 228 -24.43 31.09 -20.65
C ASP A 228 -25.54 30.01 -20.62
N ALA A 229 -26.76 30.42 -20.32
CA ALA A 229 -27.93 29.54 -20.30
C ALA A 229 -28.24 28.84 -21.64
N ASN A 230 -27.66 29.32 -22.74
CA ASN A 230 -27.86 28.74 -24.08
C ASN A 230 -26.71 27.80 -24.48
N GLY A 231 -25.71 27.63 -23.63
CA GLY A 231 -24.53 26.81 -23.89
C GLY A 231 -23.47 27.50 -24.74
N VAL A 232 -23.46 28.83 -24.82
CA VAL A 232 -22.39 29.62 -25.43
C VAL A 232 -21.27 29.79 -24.40
N ARG A 233 -20.02 29.48 -24.78
CA ARG A 233 -18.82 29.80 -24.00
C ARG A 233 -18.62 31.30 -23.95
N ILE A 234 -19.06 31.89 -22.85
CA ILE A 234 -18.92 33.32 -22.62
C ILE A 234 -17.67 33.67 -21.85
N ALA A 235 -16.93 32.72 -21.26
CA ALA A 235 -15.57 32.94 -20.79
C ALA A 235 -14.81 31.62 -20.87
N ASP A 236 -13.51 31.65 -21.17
CA ASP A 236 -12.68 30.45 -21.28
C ASP A 236 -11.23 30.85 -21.04
N ALA A 237 -10.47 29.98 -20.37
CA ALA A 237 -9.03 30.19 -20.19
C ALA A 237 -8.28 30.19 -21.54
N SER A 238 -8.84 29.58 -22.58
CA SER A 238 -8.33 29.62 -23.95
C SER A 238 -9.16 30.55 -24.84
N LYS A 239 -8.54 31.63 -25.33
CA LYS A 239 -9.20 32.64 -26.17
C LYS A 239 -9.86 32.07 -27.44
N GLN A 240 -9.34 30.98 -27.98
CA GLN A 240 -9.87 30.33 -29.19
C GLN A 240 -11.21 29.61 -28.99
N ASN A 241 -11.59 29.35 -27.73
CA ASN A 241 -12.82 28.65 -27.39
C ASN A 241 -13.95 29.62 -26.98
N ILE A 242 -13.64 30.90 -26.77
CA ILE A 242 -14.63 31.92 -26.44
C ILE A 242 -15.57 32.08 -27.64
N PHE A 243 -16.87 32.25 -27.35
CA PHE A 243 -17.97 32.34 -28.33
C PHE A 243 -18.10 31.11 -29.24
N THR A 244 -17.80 29.93 -28.68
CA THR A 244 -18.20 28.64 -29.26
C THR A 244 -19.38 28.07 -28.48
N THR A 245 -20.12 27.11 -29.05
CA THR A 245 -21.28 26.51 -28.38
C THR A 245 -21.13 25.02 -28.17
N VAL A 246 -21.62 24.52 -27.04
CA VAL A 246 -21.56 23.07 -26.71
C VAL A 246 -22.67 22.26 -27.39
N GLN A 247 -23.67 22.96 -27.95
CA GLN A 247 -24.78 22.39 -28.71
C GLN A 247 -25.25 23.39 -29.78
N PRO A 248 -25.99 22.95 -30.82
CA PRO A 248 -26.64 23.86 -31.76
C PRO A 248 -27.59 24.82 -31.06
N LEU A 249 -27.56 26.10 -31.43
CA LEU A 249 -28.43 27.13 -30.88
C LEU A 249 -29.83 27.08 -31.51
N ASN A 250 -30.83 27.49 -30.73
CA ASN A 250 -32.19 27.69 -31.22
C ASN A 250 -32.22 28.73 -32.36
N SER A 251 -33.00 28.50 -33.42
CA SER A 251 -33.09 29.38 -34.60
C SER A 251 -33.53 30.82 -34.27
N THR A 252 -34.40 31.01 -33.28
CA THR A 252 -34.79 32.34 -32.80
C THR A 252 -33.59 33.06 -32.19
N LEU A 253 -32.81 32.38 -31.34
CA LEU A 253 -31.63 32.94 -30.71
C LEU A 253 -30.52 33.25 -31.72
N VAL A 254 -30.35 32.39 -32.73
CA VAL A 254 -29.46 32.60 -33.88
C VAL A 254 -29.77 33.93 -34.57
N ASN A 255 -31.04 34.19 -34.85
CA ASN A 255 -31.47 35.45 -35.46
C ASN A 255 -31.22 36.65 -34.56
N THR A 256 -31.48 36.51 -33.25
CA THR A 256 -31.21 37.57 -32.26
C THR A 256 -29.71 37.90 -32.20
N ILE A 257 -28.84 36.89 -32.08
CA ILE A 257 -27.37 37.05 -32.05
C ILE A 257 -26.87 37.78 -33.30
N ALA A 258 -27.36 37.37 -34.47
CA ALA A 258 -26.98 38.00 -35.74
C ALA A 258 -27.48 39.44 -35.85
N HIS A 259 -28.73 39.71 -35.45
CA HIS A 259 -29.34 41.04 -35.48
C HIS A 259 -28.61 42.02 -34.56
N GLU A 260 -28.27 41.56 -33.35
CA GLU A 260 -27.58 42.37 -32.35
C GLU A 260 -26.09 42.49 -32.59
N ARG A 261 -25.54 41.66 -33.50
CA ARG A 261 -24.09 41.44 -33.66
C ARG A 261 -23.43 41.13 -32.32
N ARG A 262 -24.08 40.24 -31.55
CA ARG A 262 -23.76 40.01 -30.13
C ARG A 262 -22.29 39.67 -29.92
N TYR A 263 -21.67 38.92 -30.84
CA TYR A 263 -20.25 38.55 -30.78
C TYR A 263 -19.36 39.30 -31.77
N GLY A 264 -19.72 40.55 -32.11
CA GLY A 264 -18.94 41.41 -33.00
C GLY A 264 -19.07 41.10 -34.49
N THR A 265 -19.72 40.00 -34.84
CA THR A 265 -19.91 39.54 -36.22
C THR A 265 -21.37 39.10 -36.44
N SER A 266 -21.79 39.01 -37.70
CA SER A 266 -23.05 38.36 -38.07
C SER A 266 -22.89 36.83 -38.20
N SER A 267 -21.66 36.32 -38.17
CA SER A 267 -21.40 34.89 -38.17
C SER A 267 -21.75 34.27 -36.82
N LEU A 268 -22.32 33.07 -36.87
CA LEU A 268 -22.73 32.36 -35.68
C LEU A 268 -21.51 31.80 -34.92
N PRO A 269 -21.62 31.68 -33.59
CA PRO A 269 -20.70 30.88 -32.79
C PRO A 269 -20.43 29.51 -33.42
N LYS A 270 -19.15 29.12 -33.48
CA LYS A 270 -18.78 27.78 -33.95
C LYS A 270 -19.27 26.74 -32.95
N VAL A 271 -19.97 25.71 -33.43
CA VAL A 271 -20.40 24.59 -32.58
C VAL A 271 -19.19 23.68 -32.28
N GLN A 272 -18.85 23.54 -31.01
CA GLN A 272 -17.92 22.55 -30.46
C GLN A 272 -18.73 21.57 -29.61
N ALA A 273 -19.41 20.64 -30.28
CA ALA A 273 -20.38 19.76 -29.65
C ALA A 273 -19.74 18.91 -28.53
N ASN A 274 -20.33 18.94 -27.33
CA ASN A 274 -20.03 18.03 -26.24
C ASN A 274 -21.33 17.68 -25.52
N ALA A 275 -21.79 16.44 -25.70
CA ALA A 275 -23.09 16.00 -25.19
C ALA A 275 -23.14 15.97 -23.66
N ASP A 276 -22.05 15.58 -23.00
CA ASP A 276 -21.99 15.50 -21.53
C ASP A 276 -22.13 16.91 -20.92
N ILE A 277 -21.37 17.87 -21.43
CA ILE A 277 -21.42 19.28 -21.00
C ILE A 277 -22.77 19.90 -21.35
N ALA A 278 -23.35 19.58 -22.52
CA ALA A 278 -24.69 20.07 -22.89
C ALA A 278 -25.78 19.51 -21.96
N HIS A 279 -25.67 18.25 -21.52
CA HIS A 279 -26.60 17.63 -20.58
C HIS A 279 -26.61 18.32 -19.21
N VAL A 280 -25.46 18.83 -18.76
CA VAL A 280 -25.34 19.60 -17.50
C VAL A 280 -26.28 20.81 -17.49
N LEU A 281 -26.43 21.51 -18.61
CA LEU A 281 -27.30 22.71 -18.71
C LEU A 281 -28.76 22.42 -18.39
N ASN A 282 -29.19 21.15 -18.51
CA ASN A 282 -30.55 20.71 -18.19
C ASN A 282 -30.67 20.03 -16.82
N THR A 283 -29.54 19.76 -16.14
CA THR A 283 -29.49 18.92 -14.93
C THR A 283 -29.05 19.69 -13.70
N VAL A 284 -28.12 20.64 -13.85
CA VAL A 284 -27.65 21.47 -12.73
C VAL A 284 -28.77 22.38 -12.28
N THR A 285 -28.94 22.48 -10.96
CA THR A 285 -29.80 23.48 -10.34
C THR A 285 -28.94 24.40 -9.48
N LYS A 286 -29.46 25.58 -9.13
CA LYS A 286 -28.76 26.58 -8.28
C LYS A 286 -28.24 26.05 -6.92
N THR A 287 -28.67 24.87 -6.48
CA THR A 287 -28.30 24.30 -5.17
C THR A 287 -27.34 23.13 -5.23
N SER A 288 -27.04 22.57 -6.41
CA SER A 288 -26.19 21.38 -6.53
C SER A 288 -25.10 21.53 -7.59
N SER A 289 -23.91 21.01 -7.27
CA SER A 289 -22.86 20.80 -8.27
C SER A 289 -23.07 19.45 -8.95
N VAL A 290 -22.80 19.39 -10.25
CA VAL A 290 -22.72 18.13 -10.99
C VAL A 290 -21.27 17.78 -11.24
N MET A 291 -20.93 16.51 -10.99
CA MET A 291 -19.62 15.95 -11.24
C MET A 291 -19.74 14.87 -12.30
N LEU A 292 -18.95 14.95 -13.37
CA LEU A 292 -18.99 14.01 -14.49
C LEU A 292 -17.61 13.83 -15.11
N GLN A 293 -17.44 12.77 -15.90
CA GLN A 293 -16.27 12.60 -16.75
C GLN A 293 -16.66 12.83 -18.21
N THR A 294 -15.83 13.59 -18.93
CA THR A 294 -15.98 13.82 -20.37
C THR A 294 -14.62 13.91 -21.04
N GLN A 295 -14.58 13.82 -22.36
CA GLN A 295 -13.37 14.03 -23.16
C GLN A 295 -13.54 15.31 -24.01
N PRO A 296 -12.98 16.45 -23.58
CA PRO A 296 -13.07 17.70 -24.33
C PRO A 296 -12.54 17.56 -25.76
N THR A 297 -13.16 18.26 -26.71
CA THR A 297 -12.73 18.25 -28.11
C THR A 297 -11.27 18.66 -28.25
N GLY A 298 -10.47 17.85 -28.95
CA GLY A 298 -9.03 18.11 -29.16
C GLY A 298 -8.12 17.55 -28.05
N THR A 299 -8.66 16.82 -27.08
CA THR A 299 -7.88 16.11 -26.05
C THR A 299 -7.98 14.59 -26.22
N ASN A 300 -6.93 13.87 -25.82
CA ASN A 300 -6.82 12.41 -25.96
C ASN A 300 -7.01 11.65 -24.63
N GLU A 301 -7.39 12.35 -23.56
CA GLU A 301 -7.58 11.75 -22.23
C GLU A 301 -8.90 12.24 -21.61
N PRO A 302 -9.51 11.44 -20.71
CA PRO A 302 -10.71 11.87 -20.00
C PRO A 302 -10.38 12.93 -18.95
N TYR A 303 -11.31 13.85 -18.78
CA TYR A 303 -11.29 14.90 -17.76
C TYR A 303 -12.39 14.66 -16.76
N GLN A 304 -12.07 14.85 -15.48
CA GLN A 304 -13.08 15.04 -14.45
C GLN A 304 -13.54 16.50 -14.52
N VAL A 305 -14.85 16.68 -14.53
CA VAL A 305 -15.50 17.98 -14.66
C VAL A 305 -16.39 18.20 -13.46
N VAL A 306 -16.30 19.40 -12.90
CA VAL A 306 -17.29 19.90 -11.95
C VAL A 306 -17.97 21.11 -12.56
N ALA A 307 -19.30 21.12 -12.49
CA ALA A 307 -20.14 22.19 -13.01
C ALA A 307 -21.08 22.74 -11.92
N LEU A 308 -21.22 24.05 -11.88
CA LEU A 308 -22.13 24.78 -10.98
C LEU A 308 -22.81 25.93 -11.72
N GLU A 309 -24.08 26.18 -11.42
CA GLU A 309 -24.80 27.39 -11.85
C GLU A 309 -24.56 28.52 -10.83
N THR A 310 -24.45 29.76 -11.31
CA THR A 310 -24.46 30.97 -10.48
C THR A 310 -25.74 31.05 -9.66
N LYS A 311 -25.63 31.44 -8.39
CA LYS A 311 -26.79 31.57 -7.49
C LYS A 311 -27.50 32.91 -7.66
N ASN A 312 -26.86 33.86 -8.34
CA ASN A 312 -27.45 35.16 -8.66
C ASN A 312 -28.81 34.98 -9.39
N PRO A 313 -29.88 35.69 -8.99
CA PRO A 313 -31.19 35.56 -9.61
C PRO A 313 -31.28 36.24 -11.00
N PHE A 314 -30.39 37.17 -11.30
CA PHE A 314 -30.35 37.92 -12.56
C PHE A 314 -29.40 37.30 -13.60
N LEU A 315 -28.61 36.31 -13.19
CA LEU A 315 -27.56 35.70 -14.01
C LEU A 315 -27.69 34.17 -14.01
N HIS A 316 -27.78 33.59 -15.20
CA HIS A 316 -27.84 32.14 -15.41
C HIS A 316 -26.60 31.69 -16.17
N TRP A 317 -25.48 31.67 -15.47
CA TRP A 317 -24.20 31.23 -15.99
C TRP A 317 -23.78 29.92 -15.32
N TYR A 318 -23.12 29.07 -16.09
CA TYR A 318 -22.63 27.78 -15.62
C TYR A 318 -21.10 27.81 -15.64
N TYR A 319 -20.50 27.73 -14.47
CA TYR A 319 -19.06 27.62 -14.32
C TYR A 319 -18.64 26.15 -14.41
N PHE A 320 -17.62 25.87 -15.21
CA PHE A 320 -17.03 24.55 -15.38
C PHE A 320 -15.55 24.61 -15.06
N VAL A 321 -15.10 23.67 -14.23
CA VAL A 321 -13.68 23.40 -14.01
C VAL A 321 -13.38 21.95 -14.41
N LEU A 322 -12.27 21.75 -15.09
CA LEU A 322 -11.89 20.48 -15.68
C LEU A 322 -10.45 20.18 -15.29
N SER A 323 -10.18 18.96 -14.87
CA SER A 323 -8.82 18.47 -14.65
C SER A 323 -8.65 17.08 -15.26
N PRO A 324 -7.52 16.79 -15.93
CA PRO A 324 -7.27 15.45 -16.47
C PRO A 324 -7.36 14.38 -15.38
N VAL A 325 -8.01 13.25 -15.67
CA VAL A 325 -8.12 12.14 -14.70
C VAL A 325 -6.73 11.62 -14.30
N SER A 326 -5.76 11.67 -15.22
CA SER A 326 -4.36 11.37 -14.95
C SER A 326 -3.75 12.28 -13.88
N THR A 327 -4.08 13.57 -13.92
CA THR A 327 -3.66 14.59 -12.94
C THR A 327 -4.34 14.37 -11.59
N LEU A 328 -5.65 14.15 -11.54
CA LEU A 328 -6.37 13.86 -10.29
C LEU A 328 -5.90 12.57 -9.61
N THR A 329 -5.58 11.55 -10.40
CA THR A 329 -5.09 10.28 -9.87
C THR A 329 -3.58 10.27 -9.62
N SER A 330 -2.84 11.32 -10.01
CA SER A 330 -1.37 11.35 -9.97
C SER A 330 -0.82 11.12 -8.56
N VAL A 331 -1.39 11.78 -7.54
CA VAL A 331 -0.99 11.63 -6.14
C VAL A 331 -1.24 10.20 -5.67
N ALA A 332 -2.39 9.62 -6.01
CA ALA A 332 -2.71 8.24 -5.65
C ALA A 332 -1.81 7.23 -6.36
N ASN A 333 -1.46 7.48 -7.63
CA ASN A 333 -0.55 6.63 -8.41
C ASN A 333 0.89 6.73 -7.89
N GLN A 334 1.36 7.92 -7.51
CA GLN A 334 2.67 8.11 -6.89
C GLN A 334 2.74 7.40 -5.53
N GLN A 335 1.70 7.51 -4.71
CA GLN A 335 1.61 6.79 -3.45
C GLN A 335 1.66 5.27 -3.67
N LEU A 336 0.94 4.75 -4.66
CA LEU A 336 0.97 3.32 -5.00
C LEU A 336 2.38 2.86 -5.42
N LEU A 337 3.06 3.63 -6.28
CA LEU A 337 4.43 3.33 -6.70
C LEU A 337 5.42 3.38 -5.53
N ALA A 338 5.27 4.37 -4.63
CA ALA A 338 6.08 4.45 -3.42
C ALA A 338 5.87 3.24 -2.50
N THR A 339 4.62 2.85 -2.26
CA THR A 339 4.27 1.65 -1.48
C THR A 339 4.86 0.38 -2.11
N LEU A 340 4.78 0.24 -3.44
CA LEU A 340 5.41 -0.88 -4.15
C LEU A 340 6.94 -0.88 -4.00
N GLY A 341 7.58 0.28 -4.08
CA GLY A 341 9.02 0.43 -3.89
C GLY A 341 9.48 0.04 -2.48
N ILE A 342 8.77 0.52 -1.45
CA ILE A 342 9.04 0.16 -0.05
C ILE A 342 8.87 -1.34 0.15
N ALA A 343 7.78 -1.91 -0.35
CA ALA A 343 7.52 -3.33 -0.19
C ALA A 343 8.53 -4.22 -0.94
N LEU A 344 9.00 -3.80 -2.12
CA LEU A 344 10.07 -4.51 -2.82
C LEU A 344 11.36 -4.52 -2.00
N LEU A 345 11.68 -3.39 -1.35
CA LEU A 345 12.84 -3.27 -0.47
C LEU A 345 12.69 -4.14 0.78
N GLU A 346 11.52 -4.16 1.41
CA GLU A 346 11.22 -5.05 2.54
C GLU A 346 11.33 -6.52 2.15
N ALA A 347 10.76 -6.91 1.00
CA ALA A 347 10.86 -8.27 0.49
C ALA A 347 12.32 -8.70 0.25
N LEU A 348 13.17 -7.78 -0.22
CA LEU A 348 14.60 -8.01 -0.39
C LEU A 348 15.28 -8.24 0.97
N VAL A 349 15.01 -7.39 1.97
CA VAL A 349 15.58 -7.52 3.33
C VAL A 349 15.17 -8.84 3.97
N VAL A 350 13.88 -9.19 3.94
CA VAL A 350 13.42 -10.47 4.50
C VAL A 350 13.98 -11.65 3.72
N GLY A 351 14.12 -11.54 2.39
CA GLY A 351 14.82 -12.53 1.57
C GLY A 351 16.25 -12.77 2.03
N ILE A 352 17.02 -11.72 2.32
CA ILE A 352 18.38 -11.81 2.87
C ILE A 352 18.37 -12.49 4.25
N ILE A 353 17.46 -12.10 5.15
CA ILE A 353 17.35 -12.70 6.49
C ILE A 353 17.00 -14.18 6.38
N ALA A 354 16.08 -14.56 5.49
CA ALA A 354 15.69 -15.96 5.27
C ALA A 354 16.87 -16.79 4.72
N LEU A 355 17.66 -16.22 3.79
CA LEU A 355 18.88 -16.86 3.30
C LEU A 355 19.92 -17.04 4.42
N PHE A 356 20.10 -16.01 5.25
CA PHE A 356 21.03 -16.07 6.38
C PHE A 356 20.58 -17.11 7.42
N ALA A 357 19.30 -17.10 7.82
CA ALA A 357 18.73 -18.08 8.75
C ALA A 357 18.84 -19.52 8.23
N ARG A 358 18.65 -19.73 6.91
CA ARG A 358 18.88 -21.03 6.28
C ARG A 358 20.33 -21.49 6.42
N GLN A 359 21.29 -20.59 6.25
CA GLN A 359 22.72 -20.92 6.36
C GLN A 359 23.18 -21.08 7.82
N SER A 360 22.70 -20.24 8.74
CA SER A 360 23.20 -20.17 10.11
C SER A 360 22.49 -21.10 11.10
N LEU A 361 21.21 -21.40 10.90
CA LEU A 361 20.44 -22.25 11.83
C LEU A 361 20.18 -23.63 11.23
N VAL A 362 19.63 -23.68 10.02
CA VAL A 362 19.16 -24.96 9.45
C VAL A 362 20.33 -25.87 9.06
N ARG A 363 21.37 -25.33 8.43
CA ARG A 363 22.52 -26.12 7.97
C ARG A 363 23.31 -26.78 9.12
N PRO A 364 23.69 -26.10 10.22
CA PRO A 364 24.39 -26.76 11.31
C PRO A 364 23.52 -27.76 12.08
N ILE A 365 22.21 -27.54 12.22
CA ILE A 365 21.29 -28.52 12.80
C ILE A 365 21.26 -29.80 11.96
N LEU A 366 21.16 -29.67 10.63
CA LEU A 366 21.20 -30.83 9.73
C LEU A 366 22.54 -31.56 9.83
N ASN A 367 23.66 -30.84 9.84
CA ASN A 367 24.98 -31.43 10.02
C ASN A 367 25.11 -32.14 11.38
N ALA A 368 24.59 -31.55 12.47
CA ALA A 368 24.60 -32.16 13.80
C ALA A 368 23.77 -33.45 13.85
N VAL A 369 22.61 -33.47 13.19
CA VAL A 369 21.78 -34.68 13.06
C VAL A 369 22.51 -35.76 12.27
N ASP A 370 23.18 -35.40 11.17
CA ASP A 370 23.97 -36.34 10.38
C ASP A 370 25.17 -36.89 11.18
N HIS A 371 25.84 -36.05 11.98
CA HIS A 371 26.90 -36.48 12.89
C HIS A 371 26.39 -37.40 14.01
N LEU A 372 25.26 -37.09 14.63
CA LEU A 372 24.66 -37.95 15.67
C LEU A 372 24.26 -39.32 15.10
N ARG A 373 23.72 -39.34 13.88
CA ARG A 373 23.36 -40.57 13.17
C ARG A 373 24.61 -41.41 12.85
N SER A 374 25.68 -40.78 12.36
CA SER A 374 26.95 -41.46 12.10
C SER A 374 27.57 -42.03 13.38
N ASN A 375 27.57 -41.26 14.47
CA ASN A 375 28.14 -41.69 15.75
C ASN A 375 27.33 -42.83 16.38
N SER A 376 26.01 -42.78 16.33
CA SER A 376 25.13 -43.89 16.77
C SER A 376 25.42 -45.18 15.98
N SER A 377 25.61 -45.09 14.66
CA SER A 377 26.00 -46.24 13.84
C SER A 377 27.38 -46.80 14.21
N MET A 378 28.33 -45.94 14.59
CA MET A 378 29.67 -46.34 15.00
C MET A 378 29.68 -47.01 16.38
N LEU A 379 28.88 -46.49 17.32
CA LEU A 379 28.67 -47.10 18.64
C LEU A 379 28.01 -48.48 18.53
N GLY A 380 27.01 -48.63 17.66
CA GLY A 380 26.41 -49.94 17.38
C GLY A 380 27.43 -50.96 16.84
N LEU A 381 28.33 -50.52 15.95
CA LEU A 381 29.40 -51.37 15.41
C LEU A 381 30.47 -51.73 16.47
N LEU A 382 30.78 -50.80 17.38
CA LEU A 382 31.67 -51.05 18.52
C LEU A 382 31.07 -52.04 19.51
N ALA A 383 29.79 -51.89 19.86
CA ALA A 383 29.07 -52.82 20.72
C ALA A 383 29.07 -54.24 20.13
N GLN A 384 28.80 -54.36 18.82
CA GLN A 384 28.84 -55.64 18.12
C GLN A 384 30.23 -56.30 18.17
N LYS A 385 31.31 -55.52 17.99
CA LYS A 385 32.69 -56.03 18.08
C LYS A 385 33.08 -56.43 19.50
N GLN A 386 32.63 -55.70 20.51
CA GLN A 386 32.89 -56.04 21.92
C GLN A 386 32.16 -57.31 22.35
N GLN A 387 30.91 -57.49 21.90
CA GLN A 387 30.15 -58.72 22.13
C GLN A 387 30.87 -59.94 21.53
N GLN A 388 31.36 -59.81 20.29
CA GLN A 388 32.11 -60.87 19.62
C GLN A 388 33.43 -61.21 20.37
N ALA A 389 34.14 -60.20 20.88
CA ALA A 389 35.36 -60.43 21.68
C ALA A 389 35.08 -61.10 23.04
N ALA A 390 33.93 -60.82 23.67
CA ALA A 390 33.51 -61.48 24.90
C ALA A 390 33.17 -62.97 24.67
N GLU A 391 32.52 -63.29 23.56
CA GLU A 391 32.25 -64.69 23.15
C GLU A 391 33.55 -65.48 22.91
N GLU A 392 34.56 -64.86 22.29
CA GLU A 392 35.88 -65.48 22.11
C GLU A 392 36.62 -65.74 23.43
N GLN A 393 36.53 -64.83 24.41
CA GLN A 393 37.14 -65.04 25.73
C GLN A 393 36.46 -66.16 26.55
N MET A 394 35.14 -66.33 26.39
CA MET A 394 34.41 -67.43 27.02
C MET A 394 34.92 -68.80 26.54
N PHE A 395 35.35 -68.90 25.28
CA PHE A 395 35.98 -70.09 24.72
C PHE A 395 37.34 -70.42 25.36
N VAL A 396 38.14 -69.40 25.69
CA VAL A 396 39.43 -69.55 26.39
C VAL A 396 39.24 -70.07 27.82
N ILE A 397 38.17 -69.63 28.52
CA ILE A 397 37.81 -70.14 29.85
C ILE A 397 37.46 -71.64 29.78
N GLY A 398 36.73 -72.07 28.75
CA GLY A 398 36.43 -73.49 28.51
C GLY A 398 37.69 -74.37 28.37
N SER A 399 38.73 -73.88 27.69
CA SER A 399 40.01 -74.61 27.53
C SER A 399 40.83 -74.73 28.83
N SER A 400 40.61 -73.85 29.81
CA SER A 400 41.27 -73.92 31.12
C SER A 400 40.66 -75.00 32.02
N GLN A 401 39.40 -75.38 31.77
CA GLN A 401 38.70 -76.47 32.46
C GLN A 401 39.23 -77.86 32.07
N GLU A 402 39.82 -78.00 30.87
CA GLU A 402 40.52 -79.22 30.44
C GLU A 402 41.85 -79.43 31.20
N ARG A 403 42.55 -78.34 31.58
CA ARG A 403 43.80 -78.43 32.37
C ARG A 403 43.58 -78.89 33.81
N LEU A 404 42.36 -78.77 34.35
CA LEU A 404 41.99 -79.30 35.67
C LEU A 404 42.13 -80.84 35.77
N GLN A 405 42.01 -81.57 34.64
CA GLN A 405 42.26 -83.03 34.61
C GLN A 405 43.73 -83.37 34.89
N SER A 406 44.69 -82.49 34.58
CA SER A 406 46.11 -82.73 34.86
C SER A 406 46.46 -82.65 36.36
N VAL A 407 45.68 -81.92 37.16
CA VAL A 407 45.85 -81.84 38.63
C VAL A 407 45.31 -83.10 39.32
N GLN A 408 44.26 -83.73 38.76
CA GLN A 408 43.76 -85.02 39.22
C GLN A 408 44.81 -86.13 39.08
N TYR A 409 45.58 -86.13 37.99
CA TYR A 409 46.66 -87.09 37.76
C TYR A 409 47.73 -87.10 38.88
N TYR A 410 48.16 -85.92 39.35
CA TYR A 410 49.13 -85.83 40.45
C TYR A 410 48.54 -86.21 41.80
N THR A 411 47.25 -85.97 42.02
CA THR A 411 46.55 -86.38 43.24
C THR A 411 46.48 -87.90 43.35
N ASP A 412 46.16 -88.59 42.25
CA ASP A 412 46.12 -90.05 42.20
C ASP A 412 47.51 -90.69 42.33
N ALA A 413 48.54 -90.10 41.69
CA ALA A 413 49.92 -90.57 41.81
C ALA A 413 50.47 -90.44 43.25
N THR A 414 50.13 -89.35 43.94
CA THR A 414 50.47 -89.11 45.36
C THR A 414 49.85 -90.18 46.26
N LYS A 415 48.60 -90.58 45.99
CA LYS A 415 47.91 -91.63 46.75
C LYS A 415 48.59 -93.00 46.62
N ILE A 416 49.04 -93.35 45.41
CA ILE A 416 49.79 -94.59 45.15
C ILE A 416 51.15 -94.58 45.86
N ALA A 417 51.86 -93.45 45.82
CA ALA A 417 53.14 -93.28 46.50
C ALA A 417 53.03 -93.44 48.03
N ILE A 418 52.00 -92.86 48.65
CA ILE A 418 51.72 -93.02 50.10
C ILE A 418 51.43 -94.48 50.45
N GLN A 419 50.63 -95.18 49.64
CA GLN A 419 50.37 -96.61 49.87
C GLN A 419 51.65 -97.44 49.85
N ARG A 420 52.53 -97.18 48.88
CA ARG A 420 53.80 -97.89 48.71
C ARG A 420 54.78 -97.60 49.85
N LEU A 421 54.82 -96.35 50.33
CA LEU A 421 55.58 -95.95 51.51
C LEU A 421 55.14 -96.72 52.76
N ASN A 422 53.82 -96.85 52.95
CA ASN A 422 53.25 -97.61 54.06
C ASN A 422 53.64 -99.08 53.99
N THR A 423 53.55 -99.71 52.81
CA THR A 423 53.92 -101.12 52.61
C THR A 423 55.39 -101.38 52.92
N ILE A 424 56.31 -100.54 52.41
CA ILE A 424 57.74 -100.70 52.66
C ILE A 424 58.04 -100.53 54.16
N SER A 425 57.43 -99.53 54.81
CA SER A 425 57.58 -99.29 56.25
C SER A 425 57.09 -100.48 57.10
N THR A 426 55.93 -101.05 56.76
CA THR A 426 55.40 -102.23 57.49
C THR A 426 56.25 -103.47 57.27
N GLN A 427 56.77 -103.68 56.05
CA GLN A 427 57.67 -104.81 55.76
C GLN A 427 58.99 -104.68 56.52
N LEU A 428 59.56 -103.47 56.61
CA LEU A 428 60.77 -103.20 57.40
C LEU A 428 60.56 -103.50 58.89
N SER A 429 59.44 -103.03 59.44
CA SER A 429 59.09 -103.20 60.84
C SER A 429 58.89 -104.66 61.23
N ALA A 430 58.20 -105.44 60.40
CA ALA A 430 57.79 -106.80 60.75
C ALA A 430 58.92 -107.84 60.74
N LYS A 431 60.03 -107.59 60.04
CA LYS A 431 61.11 -108.57 59.81
C LYS A 431 62.51 -108.00 60.04
N TRP A 432 62.60 -106.94 60.84
CA TRP A 432 63.83 -106.18 61.07
C TRP A 432 65.04 -107.05 61.45
N GLU A 433 64.86 -108.05 62.31
CA GLU A 433 65.94 -108.94 62.77
C GLU A 433 66.37 -110.02 61.75
N GLN A 434 65.58 -110.24 60.68
CA GLN A 434 65.82 -111.29 59.68
C GLN A 434 66.37 -110.77 58.35
N HIS A 435 66.54 -109.46 58.22
CA HIS A 435 67.00 -108.85 56.98
C HIS A 435 68.52 -108.67 56.96
N ASP A 436 69.13 -109.00 55.81
CA ASP A 436 70.52 -108.63 55.57
C ASP A 436 70.62 -107.10 55.44
N GLU A 437 71.79 -106.57 55.75
CA GLU A 437 72.07 -105.13 55.76
C GLU A 437 71.74 -104.46 54.42
N ARG A 438 71.93 -105.18 53.30
CA ARG A 438 71.60 -104.70 51.95
C ARG A 438 70.10 -104.54 51.70
N THR A 439 69.28 -105.40 52.28
CA THR A 439 67.82 -105.35 52.11
C THR A 439 67.25 -104.13 52.83
N VAL A 440 67.78 -103.83 54.01
CA VAL A 440 67.42 -102.61 54.77
C VAL A 440 67.89 -101.36 54.04
N GLU A 441 69.11 -101.34 53.51
CA GLU A 441 69.64 -100.21 52.74
C GLU A 441 68.80 -99.91 51.49
N ASN A 442 68.44 -100.92 50.71
CA ASN A 442 67.59 -100.77 49.53
C ASN A 442 66.20 -100.22 49.87
N ALA A 443 65.60 -100.67 50.96
CA ALA A 443 64.28 -100.21 51.36
C ALA A 443 64.31 -98.76 51.88
N ILE A 444 65.37 -98.35 52.60
CA ILE A 444 65.58 -96.96 53.00
C ILE A 444 65.77 -96.07 51.76
N GLN A 445 66.53 -96.51 50.75
CA GLN A 445 66.67 -95.77 49.50
C GLN A 445 65.33 -95.63 48.76
N GLN A 446 64.50 -96.67 48.72
CA GLN A 446 63.16 -96.58 48.13
C GLN A 446 62.24 -95.63 48.88
N LEU A 447 62.28 -95.63 50.23
CA LEU A 447 61.55 -94.66 51.04
C LEU A 447 61.99 -93.23 50.72
N TYR A 448 63.29 -92.99 50.59
CA TYR A 448 63.83 -91.68 50.23
C TYR A 448 63.35 -91.21 48.85
N ALA A 449 63.36 -92.10 47.85
CA ALA A 449 62.86 -91.80 46.51
C ALA A 449 61.35 -91.47 46.50
N ILE A 450 60.55 -92.18 47.29
CA ILE A 450 59.10 -91.92 47.38
C ILE A 450 58.84 -90.58 48.09
N ILE A 451 59.55 -90.27 49.16
CA ILE A 451 59.43 -88.98 49.86
C ILE A 451 59.79 -87.84 48.92
N HIS A 452 60.89 -87.97 48.17
CA HIS A 452 61.29 -86.94 47.20
C HIS A 452 60.27 -86.77 46.07
N TYR A 453 59.64 -87.85 45.60
CA TYR A 453 58.55 -87.78 44.62
C TYR A 453 57.32 -87.05 45.18
N LEU A 454 56.90 -87.36 46.41
CA LEU A 454 55.78 -86.70 47.08
C LEU A 454 56.03 -85.20 47.28
N GLU A 455 57.24 -84.81 47.66
CA GLU A 455 57.61 -83.40 47.81
C GLU A 455 57.55 -82.65 46.46
N ASN A 456 58.03 -83.27 45.38
CA ASN A 456 57.96 -82.69 44.05
C ASN A 456 56.50 -82.59 43.54
N ALA A 457 55.70 -83.64 43.71
CA ALA A 457 54.29 -83.65 43.32
C ALA A 457 53.48 -82.58 44.06
N SER A 458 53.72 -82.41 45.36
CA SER A 458 53.09 -81.36 46.18
C SER A 458 53.48 -79.95 45.70
N LYS A 459 54.77 -79.69 45.41
CA LYS A 459 55.22 -78.40 44.83
C LYS A 459 54.57 -78.10 43.48
N TYR A 460 54.40 -79.11 42.62
CA TYR A 460 53.71 -78.94 41.33
C TYR A 460 52.21 -78.67 41.49
N GLN A 461 51.55 -79.35 42.42
CA GLN A 461 50.13 -79.14 42.72
C GLN A 461 49.86 -77.73 43.24
N ASP A 462 50.66 -77.23 44.18
CA ASP A 462 50.54 -75.86 44.70
C ASP A 462 50.77 -74.81 43.61
N ASN A 463 51.80 -74.99 42.77
CA ASN A 463 52.09 -74.07 41.68
C ASN A 463 50.98 -74.06 40.61
N SER A 464 50.42 -75.24 40.28
CA SER A 464 49.34 -75.36 39.31
C SER A 464 48.02 -74.78 39.81
N ASN A 465 47.68 -75.00 41.09
CA ASN A 465 46.48 -74.44 41.72
C ASN A 465 46.53 -72.91 41.77
N ARG A 466 47.70 -72.34 42.09
CA ARG A 466 47.89 -70.89 42.16
C ARG A 466 47.75 -70.23 40.78
N LYS A 467 48.39 -70.79 39.75
CA LYS A 467 48.26 -70.31 38.37
C LYS A 467 46.84 -70.41 37.81
N LEU A 468 46.11 -71.49 38.14
CA LEU A 468 44.73 -71.67 37.71
C LEU A 468 43.80 -70.63 38.34
N SER A 469 43.99 -70.36 39.64
CA SER A 469 43.20 -69.34 40.35
C SER A 469 43.44 -67.93 39.79
N ASP A 470 44.69 -67.58 39.46
CA ASP A 470 45.02 -66.28 38.89
C ASP A 470 44.42 -66.10 37.48
N VAL A 471 44.45 -67.15 36.66
CA VAL A 471 43.86 -67.14 35.31
C VAL A 471 42.33 -67.04 35.35
N LEU A 472 41.68 -67.79 36.25
CA LEU A 472 40.22 -67.75 36.39
C LEU A 472 39.73 -66.40 36.92
N ASN A 473 40.43 -65.80 37.90
CA ASN A 473 40.07 -64.47 38.40
C ASN A 473 40.25 -63.39 37.32
N SER A 474 41.35 -63.43 36.57
CA SER A 474 41.60 -62.46 35.50
C SER A 474 40.61 -62.59 34.33
N ALA A 475 40.27 -63.81 33.93
CA ALA A 475 39.32 -64.03 32.85
C ALA A 475 37.87 -63.67 33.24
N THR A 476 37.48 -63.95 34.49
CA THR A 476 36.15 -63.57 35.02
C THR A 476 36.01 -62.04 35.06
N LEU A 477 37.03 -61.33 35.57
CA LEU A 477 37.01 -59.86 35.65
C LEU A 477 36.98 -59.21 34.25
N THR A 478 37.71 -59.78 33.29
CA THR A 478 37.75 -59.25 31.91
C THR A 478 36.42 -59.49 31.18
N ASN A 479 35.80 -60.65 31.39
CA ASN A 479 34.50 -60.96 30.81
C ASN A 479 33.39 -60.04 31.37
N GLU A 480 33.40 -59.77 32.67
CA GLU A 480 32.44 -58.87 33.31
C GLU A 480 32.57 -57.42 32.82
N ILE A 481 33.81 -56.93 32.65
CA ILE A 481 34.08 -55.60 32.08
C ILE A 481 33.68 -55.51 30.61
N LEU A 482 33.97 -56.53 29.79
CA LEU A 482 33.60 -56.55 28.37
C LEU A 482 32.09 -56.66 28.18
N HIS A 483 31.41 -57.48 28.97
CA HIS A 483 29.96 -57.64 28.91
C HIS A 483 29.24 -56.36 29.36
N SER A 484 29.64 -55.78 30.50
CA SER A 484 29.09 -54.51 30.98
C SER A 484 29.36 -53.37 29.99
N GLY A 485 30.57 -53.28 29.43
CA GLY A 485 30.91 -52.29 28.41
C GLY A 485 30.09 -52.42 27.13
N SER A 486 29.85 -53.65 26.66
CA SER A 486 29.02 -53.93 25.49
C SER A 486 27.56 -53.54 25.69
N ILE A 487 26.99 -53.84 26.87
CA ILE A 487 25.60 -53.46 27.21
C ILE A 487 25.49 -51.94 27.27
N SER A 488 26.39 -51.25 27.98
CA SER A 488 26.37 -49.80 28.08
C SER A 488 26.57 -49.11 26.73
N ALA A 489 27.42 -49.64 25.85
CA ALA A 489 27.59 -49.12 24.49
C ALA A 489 26.34 -49.33 23.62
N SER A 490 25.67 -50.48 23.76
CA SER A 490 24.41 -50.78 23.08
C SER A 490 23.27 -49.87 23.55
N GLU A 491 23.10 -49.72 24.87
CA GLU A 491 22.09 -48.82 25.46
C GLU A 491 22.34 -47.36 25.07
N ALA A 492 23.60 -46.90 25.05
CA ALA A 492 23.95 -45.56 24.58
C ALA A 492 23.64 -45.37 23.09
N ALA A 493 23.90 -46.38 22.26
CA ALA A 493 23.56 -46.34 20.83
C ALA A 493 22.04 -46.27 20.61
N GLU A 494 21.26 -47.03 21.38
CA GLU A 494 19.80 -47.04 21.34
C GLU A 494 19.20 -45.71 21.83
N GLN A 495 19.70 -45.16 22.94
CA GLN A 495 19.31 -43.83 23.40
C GLN A 495 19.64 -42.73 22.39
N ALA A 496 20.83 -42.77 21.77
CA ALA A 496 21.19 -41.85 20.71
C ALA A 496 20.25 -41.99 19.51
N GLN A 497 19.86 -43.21 19.14
CA GLN A 497 18.91 -43.46 18.06
C GLN A 497 17.50 -42.95 18.41
N MET A 498 17.05 -43.12 19.66
CA MET A 498 15.79 -42.56 20.14
C MET A 498 15.80 -41.03 20.12
N ILE A 499 16.89 -40.39 20.54
CA ILE A 499 17.04 -38.92 20.48
C ILE A 499 17.02 -38.45 19.02
N VAL A 500 17.73 -39.14 18.12
CA VAL A 500 17.70 -38.83 16.68
C VAL A 500 16.29 -39.00 16.11
N MET A 501 15.56 -40.06 16.49
CA MET A 501 14.17 -40.25 16.07
C MET A 501 13.23 -39.19 16.67
N GLN A 502 13.41 -38.78 17.93
CA GLN A 502 12.63 -37.72 18.55
C GLN A 502 12.90 -36.38 17.87
N LEU A 503 14.16 -36.01 17.64
CA LEU A 503 14.55 -34.80 16.90
C LEU A 503 13.96 -34.81 15.49
N LEU A 504 14.08 -35.92 14.76
CA LEU A 504 13.46 -36.08 13.45
C LEU A 504 11.93 -36.07 13.52
N SER A 505 11.32 -36.54 14.61
CA SER A 505 9.86 -36.49 14.81
C SER A 505 9.38 -35.09 15.18
N ILE A 506 10.16 -34.29 15.91
CA ILE A 506 9.83 -32.88 16.20
C ILE A 506 9.96 -32.06 14.92
N ILE A 507 11.02 -32.32 14.15
CA ILE A 507 11.24 -31.73 12.82
C ILE A 507 10.19 -32.24 11.81
N GLY A 508 9.69 -33.47 11.98
CA GLY A 508 8.73 -34.13 11.09
C GLY A 508 7.26 -33.97 11.47
N LYS A 509 6.92 -33.65 12.73
CA LYS A 509 5.58 -33.31 13.23
C LYS A 509 5.25 -31.83 13.08
N ALA A 510 6.22 -31.02 12.64
CA ALA A 510 5.97 -29.68 12.09
C ALA A 510 5.52 -29.72 10.61
N ASN A 511 5.22 -30.91 10.07
CA ASN A 511 4.51 -31.10 8.79
C ASN A 511 3.00 -31.18 9.01
#